data_AF-A0A8H3H8L5-F1
#
_entry.id   AF-A0A8H3H8L5-F1
#
_cell.length_a   1.000
_cell.length_b   1.000
_cell.length_c   1.000
_cell.angle_alpha   90.00
_cell.angle_beta   90.00
_cell.angle_gamma   90.00
#
_symmetry.space_group_name_H-M   'P 1'
#
loop_
_entity.id
_entity.type
_entity.pdbx_description
1 polymer ?
#
loop_
_entity_poly.entity_id
_entity_poly.type
_entity_poly.pdbx_seq_one_letter_code
_entity_poly.pdbx_strand_id
1 'polypeptide(L)'
;MPFTPIHTLIGASMLGVSAYHVLVLNGGVLGVSGFAHRTTSWFIFKSRKFACTRTPKVEPPSDVNPDPDHLALLSVAGLLVGGLMLGFFRQPLETELRAQLVDIYSTTSITGLQAVGLVLAGFLVGLGSKLSNGCTSGHMLCGVSRLAPRSLAATMTFFPVSVLTHLLLGRLSPFSLDLVPEQPVGQPSWQLALLLQLPILLYRYGAAFVNGLVGDRYARRVVAFATSFHFALGLTVSGMLRPSKILNFLYLTPTAMKTGTWDPSLAMIILAGILPQILVWVASLSDHISQDGTRPAFANSWSVPMPGPNWRKGIDARLITGAALFGVGWGMCGICPGPATVLFGAGISGQMQSQIWKRVVVWISGFVSGGLLGGMF
;
A
#
# COMPACT_ATOMS: atom_id res chain seq x y z
N MET A 1 21.31 11.51 -7.68
CA MET A 1 20.45 11.05 -6.55
C MET A 1 21.11 9.84 -5.94
N PRO A 2 21.08 9.63 -4.60
CA PRO A 2 21.69 8.44 -4.02
C PRO A 2 20.88 7.19 -4.41
N PHE A 3 21.57 6.24 -5.01
CA PHE A 3 21.01 4.93 -5.35
C PHE A 3 21.00 4.05 -4.10
N THR A 4 19.82 3.56 -3.69
CA THR A 4 19.59 2.81 -2.44
C THR A 4 19.01 1.42 -2.68
N PRO A 5 19.71 0.54 -3.44
CA PRO A 5 19.18 -0.75 -3.84
C PRO A 5 18.95 -1.69 -2.65
N ILE A 6 19.88 -1.71 -1.69
CA ILE A 6 19.87 -2.70 -0.59
C ILE A 6 18.71 -2.44 0.37
N HIS A 7 18.48 -1.19 0.77
CA HIS A 7 17.32 -0.80 1.57
C HIS A 7 16.03 -1.14 0.84
N THR A 8 15.97 -0.83 -0.45
CA THR A 8 14.78 -1.12 -1.26
C THR A 8 14.53 -2.62 -1.38
N LEU A 9 15.58 -3.42 -1.50
CA LEU A 9 15.53 -4.88 -1.57
C LEU A 9 15.05 -5.49 -0.25
N ILE A 10 15.57 -5.03 0.90
CA ILE A 10 15.11 -5.47 2.23
C ILE A 10 13.64 -5.09 2.44
N GLY A 11 13.28 -3.83 2.21
CA GLY A 11 11.90 -3.39 2.35
C GLY A 11 10.96 -4.13 1.40
N ALA A 12 11.37 -4.36 0.16
CA ALA A 12 10.63 -5.12 -0.83
C ALA A 12 10.34 -6.57 -0.39
N SER A 13 11.32 -7.25 0.20
CA SER A 13 11.10 -8.60 0.72
C SER A 13 10.07 -8.60 1.85
N MET A 14 10.10 -7.62 2.75
CA MET A 14 9.09 -7.46 3.81
C MET A 14 7.68 -7.24 3.24
N LEU A 15 7.56 -6.39 2.21
CA LEU A 15 6.29 -6.15 1.50
C LEU A 15 5.77 -7.45 0.88
N GLY A 16 6.64 -8.22 0.22
CA GLY A 16 6.27 -9.46 -0.44
C GLY A 16 5.87 -10.56 0.53
N VAL A 17 6.62 -10.73 1.62
CA VAL A 17 6.31 -11.71 2.68
C VAL A 17 4.98 -11.37 3.36
N SER A 18 4.72 -10.08 3.61
CA SER A 18 3.44 -9.64 4.19
C SER A 18 2.26 -9.93 3.25
N ALA A 19 2.41 -9.61 1.95
CA ALA A 19 1.39 -9.89 0.94
C ALA A 19 1.08 -11.39 0.81
N TYR A 20 2.13 -12.22 0.78
CA TYR A 20 2.00 -13.68 0.73
C TYR A 20 1.23 -14.23 1.94
N HIS A 21 1.57 -13.81 3.17
CA HIS A 21 0.92 -14.34 4.36
C HIS A 21 -0.53 -13.86 4.52
N VAL A 22 -0.87 -12.63 4.08
CA VAL A 22 -2.28 -12.21 4.03
C VAL A 22 -3.09 -13.11 3.10
N LEU A 23 -2.52 -13.51 1.98
CA LEU A 23 -3.17 -14.42 1.04
C LEU A 23 -3.38 -15.80 1.64
N VAL A 24 -2.32 -16.46 2.09
CA VAL A 24 -2.38 -17.86 2.55
C VAL A 24 -3.13 -18.01 3.87
N LEU A 25 -3.03 -17.03 4.78
CA LEU A 25 -3.64 -17.12 6.10
C LEU A 25 -5.07 -16.56 6.13
N ASN A 26 -5.31 -15.42 5.48
CA ASN A 26 -6.61 -14.73 5.51
C ASN A 26 -7.44 -14.88 4.23
N GLY A 27 -6.88 -15.44 3.16
CA GLY A 27 -7.54 -15.67 1.87
C GLY A 27 -7.68 -14.43 1.00
N GLY A 28 -7.10 -13.29 1.40
CA GLY A 28 -7.33 -11.99 0.78
C GLY A 28 -6.09 -11.40 0.11
N VAL A 29 -6.23 -10.17 -0.40
CA VAL A 29 -5.09 -9.36 -0.84
C VAL A 29 -4.84 -8.20 0.10
N LEU A 30 -3.58 -7.79 0.19
CA LEU A 30 -3.18 -6.57 0.91
C LEU A 30 -3.45 -5.33 0.02
N GLY A 31 -4.74 -5.00 -0.14
CA GLY A 31 -5.22 -3.85 -0.90
C GLY A 31 -5.46 -2.63 -0.02
N VAL A 32 -4.44 -1.79 0.18
CA VAL A 32 -4.52 -0.69 1.15
C VAL A 32 -5.64 0.31 0.83
N SER A 33 -5.85 0.64 -0.46
CA SER A 33 -6.97 1.51 -0.86
C SER A 33 -8.33 0.90 -0.52
N GLY A 34 -8.49 -0.42 -0.69
CA GLY A 34 -9.71 -1.13 -0.32
C GLY A 34 -9.97 -1.09 1.19
N PHE A 35 -8.93 -1.28 2.00
CA PHE A 35 -9.03 -1.16 3.46
C PHE A 35 -9.40 0.27 3.90
N ALA A 36 -8.77 1.28 3.29
CA ALA A 36 -9.06 2.68 3.57
C ALA A 36 -10.51 3.03 3.20
N HIS A 37 -10.95 2.75 1.97
CA HIS A 37 -12.32 3.06 1.51
C HIS A 37 -13.40 2.37 2.37
N ARG A 38 -13.17 1.10 2.74
CA ARG A 38 -14.08 0.35 3.62
C ARG A 38 -14.13 0.94 5.03
N THR A 39 -12.98 1.32 5.58
CA THR A 39 -12.90 1.97 6.90
C THR A 39 -13.59 3.33 6.90
N THR A 40 -13.34 4.17 5.90
CA THR A 40 -13.95 5.49 5.76
C THR A 40 -15.48 5.39 5.61
N SER A 41 -15.97 4.50 4.74
CA SER A 41 -17.42 4.30 4.59
C SER A 41 -18.08 3.74 5.86
N TRP A 42 -17.39 2.87 6.61
CA TRP A 42 -17.86 2.40 7.91
C TRP A 42 -18.05 3.57 8.88
N PHE A 43 -17.08 4.46 9.05
CA PHE A 43 -17.23 5.62 9.94
C PHE A 43 -18.34 6.59 9.50
N ILE A 44 -18.46 6.85 8.19
CA ILE A 44 -19.43 7.82 7.65
C ILE A 44 -20.86 7.28 7.69
N PHE A 45 -21.08 6.03 7.29
CA PHE A 45 -22.43 5.48 7.10
C PHE A 45 -22.92 4.63 8.27
N LYS A 46 -22.03 4.04 9.09
CA LYS A 46 -22.47 3.30 10.29
C LYS A 46 -23.03 4.23 11.36
N SER A 47 -22.58 5.49 11.43
CA SER A 47 -23.21 6.49 12.30
C SER A 47 -24.67 6.76 11.89
N ARG A 48 -25.01 6.62 10.60
CA ARG A 48 -26.40 6.74 10.10
C ARG A 48 -27.28 5.51 10.37
N LYS A 49 -26.71 4.30 10.41
CA LYS A 49 -27.48 3.06 10.69
C LYS A 49 -27.87 2.88 12.15
N PHE A 50 -27.29 3.64 13.09
CA PHE A 50 -27.80 3.65 14.47
C PHE A 50 -29.22 4.26 14.57
N ALA A 51 -29.67 4.99 13.55
CA ALA A 51 -30.99 5.61 13.49
C ALA A 51 -32.08 4.74 12.84
N CYS A 52 -31.77 3.60 12.21
CA CYS A 52 -32.80 2.79 11.57
C CYS A 52 -32.49 1.28 11.60
N THR A 53 -33.32 0.55 12.34
CA THR A 53 -33.53 -0.91 12.37
C THR A 53 -32.39 -1.82 12.85
N ARG A 54 -32.69 -2.53 13.95
CA ARG A 54 -31.95 -3.68 14.49
C ARG A 54 -32.45 -4.93 13.77
N THR A 55 -31.86 -5.28 12.62
CA THR A 55 -32.13 -6.59 12.00
C THR A 55 -31.45 -7.71 12.81
N PRO A 56 -32.08 -8.90 12.95
CA PRO A 56 -31.48 -10.03 13.64
C PRO A 56 -30.18 -10.45 12.93
N LYS A 57 -29.15 -10.81 13.72
CA LYS A 57 -27.87 -11.36 13.20
C LYS A 57 -28.13 -12.73 12.57
N VAL A 58 -28.42 -12.76 11.28
CA VAL A 58 -28.27 -13.98 10.47
C VAL A 58 -26.76 -14.21 10.32
N GLU A 59 -26.27 -15.35 10.82
CA GLU A 59 -24.88 -15.72 10.56
C GLU A 59 -24.68 -15.91 9.05
N PRO A 60 -23.60 -15.35 8.47
CA PRO A 60 -23.35 -15.52 7.05
C PRO A 60 -23.18 -17.02 6.74
N PRO A 61 -23.54 -17.46 5.52
CA PRO A 61 -23.36 -18.84 5.12
C PRO A 61 -21.89 -19.28 5.28
N SER A 62 -21.68 -20.58 5.51
CA SER A 62 -20.38 -21.14 5.95
C SER A 62 -19.23 -20.92 4.97
N ASP A 63 -19.52 -20.63 3.70
CA ASP A 63 -18.60 -20.33 2.62
C ASP A 63 -18.14 -18.85 2.60
N VAL A 64 -18.79 -17.97 3.36
CA VAL A 64 -18.46 -16.55 3.42
C VAL A 64 -17.56 -16.24 4.61
N ASN A 65 -16.50 -15.50 4.32
CA ASN A 65 -15.58 -15.01 5.33
C ASN A 65 -16.24 -13.99 6.27
N PRO A 66 -16.22 -14.18 7.61
CA PRO A 66 -16.81 -13.23 8.55
C PRO A 66 -16.03 -11.91 8.62
N ASP A 67 -16.74 -10.85 9.03
CA ASP A 67 -16.22 -9.55 9.50
C ASP A 67 -15.22 -8.79 8.58
N PRO A 68 -15.47 -8.63 7.27
CA PRO A 68 -14.53 -7.95 6.36
C PRO A 68 -14.21 -6.50 6.76
N ASP A 69 -15.15 -5.81 7.41
CA ASP A 69 -14.95 -4.43 7.89
C ASP A 69 -13.97 -4.34 9.05
N HIS A 70 -14.02 -5.30 9.99
CA HIS A 70 -13.09 -5.34 11.11
C HIS A 70 -11.66 -5.66 10.65
N LEU A 71 -11.51 -6.55 9.65
CA LEU A 71 -10.20 -6.83 9.07
C LEU A 71 -9.61 -5.58 8.40
N ALA A 72 -10.40 -4.84 7.63
CA ALA A 72 -9.96 -3.59 7.03
C ALA A 72 -9.57 -2.54 8.06
N LEU A 73 -10.37 -2.37 9.12
CA LEU A 73 -10.06 -1.45 10.23
C LEU A 73 -8.73 -1.83 10.89
N LEU A 74 -8.53 -3.11 11.20
CA LEU A 74 -7.30 -3.62 11.83
C LEU A 74 -6.08 -3.50 10.91
N SER A 75 -6.27 -3.67 9.60
CA SER A 75 -5.21 -3.44 8.62
C SER A 75 -4.79 -1.97 8.57
N VAL A 76 -5.76 -1.04 8.55
CA VAL A 76 -5.48 0.39 8.66
C VAL A 76 -4.80 0.71 9.99
N ALA A 77 -5.27 0.13 11.10
CA ALA A 77 -4.65 0.29 12.42
C ALA A 77 -3.19 -0.20 12.43
N GLY A 78 -2.89 -1.35 11.81
CA GLY A 78 -1.52 -1.85 11.67
C GLY A 78 -0.62 -0.88 10.89
N LEU A 79 -1.12 -0.29 9.81
CA LEU A 79 -0.40 0.73 9.05
C LEU A 79 -0.15 2.00 9.88
N LEU A 80 -1.15 2.46 10.62
CA LEU A 80 -1.06 3.63 11.50
C LEU A 80 -0.07 3.41 12.65
N VAL A 81 -0.11 2.23 13.28
CA VAL A 81 0.82 1.87 14.36
C VAL A 81 2.25 1.76 13.83
N GLY A 82 2.44 1.20 12.64
CA GLY A 82 3.76 1.20 11.98
C GLY A 82 4.26 2.62 11.69
N GLY A 83 3.36 3.53 11.29
CA GLY A 83 3.63 4.95 11.17
C GLY A 83 4.01 5.60 12.50
N LEU A 84 3.23 5.37 13.55
CA LEU A 84 3.48 5.92 14.88
C LEU A 84 4.84 5.47 15.42
N MET A 85 5.18 4.18 15.22
CA MET A 85 6.50 3.64 15.53
C MET A 85 7.60 4.37 14.75
N LEU A 86 7.44 4.56 13.44
CA LEU A 86 8.37 5.39 12.66
C LEU A 86 8.51 6.80 13.25
N GLY A 87 7.41 7.42 13.67
CA GLY A 87 7.43 8.74 14.30
C GLY A 87 8.31 8.79 15.55
N PHE A 88 8.15 7.85 16.48
CA PHE A 88 8.93 7.81 17.72
C PHE A 88 10.38 7.34 17.52
N PHE A 89 10.62 6.41 16.59
CA PHE A 89 11.92 5.77 16.39
C PHE A 89 12.64 6.23 15.12
N ARG A 90 12.26 7.38 14.56
CA ARG A 90 12.84 7.88 13.30
C ARG A 90 14.36 8.01 13.37
N GLN A 91 14.86 8.76 14.35
CA GLN A 91 16.30 9.03 14.49
C GLN A 91 17.15 7.75 14.65
N PRO A 92 16.82 6.80 15.55
CA PRO A 92 17.59 5.56 15.65
C PRO A 92 17.48 4.71 14.39
N LEU A 93 16.30 4.64 13.74
CA LEU A 93 16.14 3.91 12.49
C LEU A 93 16.96 4.53 11.34
N GLU A 94 16.97 5.85 11.19
CA GLU A 94 17.78 6.55 10.17
C GLU A 94 19.28 6.37 10.43
N THR A 95 19.70 6.29 11.70
CA THR A 95 21.09 6.07 12.10
C THR A 95 21.56 4.65 11.78
N GLU A 96 20.77 3.64 12.14
CA GLU A 96 21.09 2.23 11.89
C GLU A 96 20.94 1.83 10.42
N LEU A 97 19.92 2.33 9.74
CA LEU A 97 19.74 2.12 8.30
C LEU A 97 20.70 2.98 7.49
N ARG A 98 21.31 4.03 8.08
CA ARG A 98 22.17 4.99 7.38
C ARG A 98 21.50 5.55 6.13
N ALA A 99 20.20 5.81 6.21
CA ALA A 99 19.38 6.25 5.10
C ALA A 99 18.22 7.11 5.58
N GLN A 100 17.85 8.10 4.76
CA GLN A 100 16.70 8.95 5.01
C GLN A 100 15.40 8.17 4.77
N LEU A 101 14.49 8.17 5.75
CA LEU A 101 13.25 7.38 5.68
C LEU A 101 12.06 8.18 5.16
N VAL A 102 12.08 9.50 5.32
CA VAL A 102 11.01 10.42 4.90
C VAL A 102 11.61 11.67 4.25
N ASP A 103 10.86 12.30 3.35
CA ASP A 103 11.30 13.54 2.70
C ASP A 103 11.35 14.70 3.68
N ILE A 104 12.34 15.59 3.53
CA ILE A 104 12.50 16.80 4.34
C ILE A 104 12.19 18.00 3.46
N TYR A 105 11.18 18.78 3.85
CA TYR A 105 10.77 19.97 3.11
C TYR A 105 11.59 21.18 3.55
N SER A 106 12.08 21.96 2.58
CA SER A 106 12.86 23.19 2.84
C SER A 106 11.97 24.36 3.29
N THR A 107 10.70 24.35 2.89
CA THR A 107 9.73 25.39 3.23
C THR A 107 8.94 25.07 4.49
N THR A 108 8.58 26.11 5.24
CA THR A 108 7.79 26.02 6.48
C THR A 108 6.28 26.13 6.24
N SER A 109 5.82 26.29 5.00
CA SER A 109 4.40 26.36 4.65
C SER A 109 4.10 25.72 3.29
N ILE A 110 2.87 25.22 3.15
CA ILE A 110 2.32 24.74 1.88
C ILE A 110 1.66 25.93 1.20
N THR A 111 2.04 26.23 -0.04
CA THR A 111 1.37 27.31 -0.79
C THR A 111 -0.07 26.89 -1.14
N GLY A 112 -0.98 27.85 -1.33
CA GLY A 112 -2.36 27.53 -1.71
C GLY A 112 -2.44 26.68 -3.00
N LEU A 113 -1.54 26.95 -3.95
CA LEU A 113 -1.46 26.20 -5.21
C LEU A 113 -0.97 24.76 -5.00
N GLN A 114 0.04 24.54 -4.15
CA GLN A 114 0.49 23.19 -3.77
C GLN A 114 -0.60 22.42 -3.03
N ALA A 115 -1.37 23.10 -2.17
CA ALA A 115 -2.49 22.47 -1.47
C ALA A 115 -3.56 22.00 -2.46
N VAL A 116 -3.93 22.84 -3.44
CA VAL A 116 -4.85 22.45 -4.53
C VAL A 116 -4.29 21.26 -5.31
N GLY A 117 -3.00 21.29 -5.67
CA GLY A 117 -2.34 20.19 -6.36
C GLY A 117 -2.42 18.87 -5.59
N LEU A 118 -2.17 18.89 -4.28
CA LEU A 118 -2.26 17.73 -3.39
C LEU A 118 -3.70 17.20 -3.25
N VAL A 119 -4.70 18.09 -3.12
CA VAL A 119 -6.12 17.70 -3.08
C VAL A 119 -6.52 17.04 -4.39
N LEU A 120 -6.17 17.63 -5.53
CA LEU A 120 -6.48 17.07 -6.85
C LEU A 120 -5.80 15.71 -7.07
N ALA A 121 -4.51 15.59 -6.75
CA ALA A 121 -3.79 14.33 -6.84
C ALA A 121 -4.42 13.25 -5.94
N GLY A 122 -4.73 13.60 -4.69
CA GLY A 122 -5.42 12.72 -3.76
C GLY A 122 -6.78 12.28 -4.29
N PHE A 123 -7.59 13.23 -4.78
CA PHE A 123 -8.90 12.97 -5.35
C PHE A 123 -8.85 12.00 -6.53
N LEU A 124 -7.94 12.20 -7.47
CA LEU A 124 -7.76 11.31 -8.62
C LEU A 124 -7.31 9.90 -8.19
N VAL A 125 -6.41 9.79 -7.21
CA VAL A 125 -6.02 8.49 -6.63
C VAL A 125 -7.19 7.82 -5.91
N GLY A 126 -7.99 8.59 -5.16
CA GLY A 126 -9.17 8.12 -4.46
C GLY A 126 -10.23 7.55 -5.42
N LEU A 127 -10.63 8.36 -6.39
CA LEU A 127 -11.59 8.00 -7.43
C LEU A 127 -11.07 6.82 -8.27
N GLY A 128 -9.83 6.92 -8.76
CA GLY A 128 -9.21 5.89 -9.59
C GLY A 128 -9.07 4.54 -8.89
N SER A 129 -8.64 4.54 -7.63
CA SER A 129 -8.52 3.29 -6.85
C SER A 129 -9.86 2.66 -6.49
N LYS A 130 -10.92 3.48 -6.37
CA LYS A 130 -12.27 3.00 -6.14
C LYS A 130 -12.87 2.38 -7.41
N LEU A 131 -12.70 3.02 -8.56
CA LEU A 131 -13.18 2.53 -9.86
C LEU A 131 -12.44 1.27 -10.30
N SER A 132 -11.12 1.20 -10.12
CA SER A 132 -10.32 0.02 -10.48
C SER A 132 -10.41 -1.12 -9.44
N ASN A 133 -10.94 -0.84 -8.25
CA ASN A 133 -10.97 -1.74 -7.08
C ASN A 133 -9.56 -2.16 -6.61
N GLY A 134 -8.60 -1.23 -6.64
CA GLY A 134 -7.24 -1.49 -6.22
C GLY A 134 -6.32 -0.28 -6.34
N CYS A 135 -5.11 -0.41 -5.77
CA CYS A 135 -4.01 0.56 -5.93
C CYS A 135 -2.72 -0.21 -6.27
N THR A 136 -1.55 0.43 -6.17
CA THR A 136 -0.25 -0.21 -6.38
C THR A 136 -0.07 -1.49 -5.53
N SER A 137 -0.44 -1.49 -4.25
CA SER A 137 -0.29 -2.71 -3.41
C SER A 137 -1.21 -3.86 -3.86
N GLY A 138 -2.42 -3.54 -4.34
CA GLY A 138 -3.40 -4.54 -4.76
C GLY A 138 -3.17 -5.07 -6.18
N HIS A 139 -2.95 -4.17 -7.15
CA HIS A 139 -2.75 -4.54 -8.55
C HIS A 139 -1.28 -4.85 -8.87
N MET A 140 -0.33 -4.03 -8.46
CA MET A 140 1.09 -4.27 -8.75
C MET A 140 1.64 -5.38 -7.85
N LEU A 141 1.73 -5.14 -6.54
CA LEU A 141 2.39 -6.08 -5.64
C LEU A 141 1.63 -7.40 -5.52
N CYS A 142 0.37 -7.39 -5.07
CA CYS A 142 -0.38 -8.64 -4.87
C CYS A 142 -0.93 -9.23 -6.18
N GLY A 143 -1.21 -8.39 -7.18
CA GLY A 143 -1.90 -8.79 -8.41
C GLY A 143 -0.97 -9.37 -9.46
N VAL A 144 0.14 -8.68 -9.76
CA VAL A 144 1.17 -9.17 -10.69
C VAL A 144 1.83 -10.42 -10.14
N SER A 145 2.07 -10.50 -8.82
CA SER A 145 2.61 -11.70 -8.17
C SER A 145 1.79 -12.96 -8.38
N ARG A 146 0.49 -12.83 -8.68
CA ARG A 146 -0.42 -13.95 -8.96
C ARG A 146 -0.79 -14.07 -10.42
N LEU A 147 -0.11 -13.30 -11.28
CA LEU A 147 -0.36 -13.24 -12.73
C LEU A 147 -1.83 -12.94 -13.08
N ALA A 148 -2.51 -12.16 -12.25
CA ALA A 148 -3.93 -11.88 -12.44
C ALA A 148 -4.14 -10.91 -13.64
N PRO A 149 -4.84 -11.30 -14.73
CA PRO A 149 -5.02 -10.49 -15.94
C PRO A 149 -5.61 -9.10 -15.66
N ARG A 150 -6.62 -9.02 -14.77
CA ARG A 150 -7.19 -7.75 -14.33
C ARG A 150 -6.14 -6.81 -13.73
N SER A 151 -5.26 -7.34 -12.89
CA SER A 151 -4.22 -6.57 -12.22
C SER A 151 -3.05 -6.22 -13.13
N LEU A 152 -2.72 -7.11 -14.07
CA LEU A 152 -1.76 -6.83 -15.14
C LEU A 152 -2.26 -5.69 -16.02
N ALA A 153 -3.52 -5.75 -16.48
CA ALA A 153 -4.14 -4.69 -17.29
C ALA A 153 -4.15 -3.35 -16.54
N ALA A 154 -4.55 -3.34 -15.26
CA ALA A 154 -4.49 -2.13 -14.44
C ALA A 154 -3.06 -1.59 -14.32
N THR A 155 -2.07 -2.45 -14.04
CA THR A 155 -0.66 -2.05 -13.88
C THR A 155 -0.05 -1.53 -15.17
N MET A 156 -0.31 -2.19 -16.30
CA MET A 156 0.09 -1.75 -17.63
C MET A 156 -0.61 -0.45 -18.05
N THR A 157 -1.70 -0.06 -17.40
CA THR A 157 -2.38 1.22 -17.64
C THR A 157 -1.83 2.32 -16.73
N PHE A 158 -1.89 2.15 -15.41
CA PHE A 158 -1.57 3.25 -14.50
C PHE A 158 -0.09 3.61 -14.52
N PHE A 159 0.82 2.65 -14.71
CA PHE A 159 2.26 2.90 -14.65
C PHE A 159 2.74 3.85 -15.76
N PRO A 160 2.49 3.58 -17.07
CA PRO A 160 2.88 4.51 -18.13
C PRO A 160 2.15 5.84 -18.03
N VAL A 161 0.87 5.86 -17.60
CA VAL A 161 0.16 7.12 -17.35
C VAL A 161 0.83 7.94 -16.25
N SER A 162 1.35 7.29 -15.20
CA SER A 162 2.08 7.97 -14.12
C SER A 162 3.40 8.54 -14.59
N VAL A 163 4.15 7.78 -15.39
CA VAL A 163 5.39 8.25 -16.03
C VAL A 163 5.09 9.48 -16.88
N LEU A 164 4.12 9.38 -17.81
CA LEU A 164 3.75 10.50 -18.67
C LEU A 164 3.29 11.72 -17.86
N THR A 165 2.48 11.50 -16.83
CA THR A 165 1.99 12.59 -15.98
C THR A 165 3.12 13.28 -15.24
N HIS A 166 4.07 12.53 -14.68
CA HIS A 166 5.22 13.12 -14.01
C HIS A 166 6.11 13.91 -14.97
N LEU A 167 6.34 13.39 -16.17
CA LEU A 167 7.14 14.08 -17.20
C LEU A 167 6.50 15.40 -17.66
N LEU A 168 5.17 15.45 -17.74
CA LEU A 168 4.44 16.63 -18.20
C LEU A 168 4.20 17.66 -17.08
N LEU A 169 3.84 17.18 -15.88
CA LEU A 169 3.33 18.04 -14.80
C LEU A 169 4.31 18.21 -13.64
N GLY A 170 5.31 17.35 -13.48
CA GLY A 170 6.17 17.30 -12.28
C GLY A 170 7.02 18.56 -12.04
N ARG A 171 7.17 19.43 -13.05
CA ARG A 171 7.89 20.71 -12.94
C ARG A 171 6.96 21.90 -12.64
N LEU A 172 5.64 21.70 -12.66
CA LEU A 172 4.69 22.76 -12.38
C LEU A 172 4.65 23.05 -10.88
N SER A 173 4.49 24.32 -10.51
CA SER A 173 4.45 24.77 -9.11
C SER A 173 3.40 24.11 -8.19
N PRO A 174 2.22 23.62 -8.66
CA PRO A 174 1.31 22.86 -7.81
C PRO A 174 1.87 21.49 -7.37
N PHE A 175 2.83 20.95 -8.12
CA PHE A 175 3.35 19.59 -7.96
C PHE A 175 4.83 19.54 -7.59
N SER A 176 5.49 20.70 -7.49
CA SER A 176 6.88 20.78 -7.05
C SER A 176 7.00 20.41 -5.57
N LEU A 177 7.98 19.55 -5.27
CA LEU A 177 8.37 19.22 -3.90
C LEU A 177 9.59 20.08 -3.56
N ASP A 178 9.41 21.13 -2.76
CA ASP A 178 10.52 21.97 -2.29
C ASP A 178 11.28 21.20 -1.19
N LEU A 179 12.23 20.37 -1.60
CA LEU A 179 12.93 19.41 -0.74
C LEU A 179 14.38 19.80 -0.46
N VAL A 180 14.84 19.44 0.73
CA VAL A 180 16.27 19.44 1.06
C VAL A 180 16.92 18.25 0.34
N PRO A 181 18.12 18.41 -0.26
CA PRO A 181 18.84 17.31 -0.89
C PRO A 181 19.03 16.12 0.07
N GLU A 182 18.86 14.92 -0.47
CA GLU A 182 19.01 13.68 0.30
C GLU A 182 20.43 13.55 0.87
N GLN A 183 20.52 13.14 2.13
CA GLN A 183 21.79 12.94 2.82
C GLN A 183 22.55 11.71 2.28
N PRO A 184 23.89 11.66 2.44
CA PRO A 184 24.70 10.52 2.00
C PRO A 184 24.22 9.21 2.63
N VAL A 185 24.15 8.16 1.81
CA VAL A 185 23.63 6.84 2.21
C VAL A 185 24.78 5.90 2.57
N GLY A 186 24.62 5.16 3.66
CA GLY A 186 25.51 4.06 4.05
C GLY A 186 24.88 2.68 3.85
N GLN A 187 25.65 1.63 4.10
CA GLN A 187 25.12 0.27 4.12
C GLN A 187 24.26 0.05 5.38
N PRO A 188 23.06 -0.52 5.28
CA PRO A 188 22.22 -0.80 6.44
C PRO A 188 22.82 -1.93 7.29
N SER A 189 22.60 -1.92 8.60
CA SER A 189 23.00 -3.03 9.47
C SER A 189 22.15 -4.28 9.17
N TRP A 190 22.81 -5.41 8.89
CA TRP A 190 22.13 -6.68 8.61
C TRP A 190 21.32 -7.16 9.82
N GLN A 191 21.77 -6.84 11.03
CA GLN A 191 21.03 -7.13 12.27
C GLN A 191 19.67 -6.44 12.26
N LEU A 192 19.61 -5.15 11.91
CA LEU A 192 18.33 -4.44 11.83
C LEU A 192 17.44 -5.03 10.73
N ALA A 193 18.02 -5.40 9.58
CA ALA A 193 17.26 -6.06 8.51
C ALA A 193 16.60 -7.36 8.99
N LEU A 194 17.28 -8.17 9.83
CA LEU A 194 16.73 -9.37 10.44
C LEU A 194 15.68 -9.05 11.51
N LEU A 195 15.94 -8.06 12.38
CA LEU A 195 15.00 -7.64 13.42
C LEU A 195 13.68 -7.13 12.84
N LEU A 196 13.74 -6.43 11.70
CA LEU A 196 12.55 -5.92 11.02
C LEU A 196 11.64 -7.03 10.47
N GLN A 197 12.14 -8.27 10.34
CA GLN A 197 11.37 -9.43 9.92
C GLN A 197 10.71 -10.18 11.09
N LEU A 198 11.04 -9.85 12.35
CA LEU A 198 10.42 -10.46 13.53
C LEU A 198 8.88 -10.45 13.55
N PRO A 199 8.17 -9.44 13.00
CA PRO A 199 6.72 -9.49 12.88
C PRO A 199 6.18 -10.72 12.12
N ILE A 200 6.98 -11.38 11.28
CA ILE A 200 6.62 -12.68 10.67
C ILE A 200 6.22 -13.71 11.72
N LEU A 201 6.97 -13.77 12.82
CA LEU A 201 6.70 -14.74 13.88
C LEU A 201 5.32 -14.51 14.51
N LEU A 202 4.88 -13.25 14.57
CA LEU A 202 3.60 -12.88 15.17
C LEU A 202 2.41 -13.38 14.33
N TYR A 203 2.40 -13.13 13.01
CA TYR A 203 1.28 -13.58 12.17
C TYR A 203 1.40 -15.03 11.70
N ARG A 204 2.57 -15.68 11.80
CA ARG A 204 2.73 -17.10 11.48
C ARG A 204 2.48 -17.99 12.70
N TYR A 205 3.22 -17.77 13.78
CA TYR A 205 3.13 -18.62 14.99
C TYR A 205 2.16 -18.07 16.02
N GLY A 206 2.18 -16.74 16.24
CA GLY A 206 1.23 -16.10 17.16
C GLY A 206 -0.23 -16.28 16.72
N ALA A 207 -0.53 -16.16 15.42
CA ALA A 207 -1.86 -16.42 14.90
C ALA A 207 -2.30 -17.89 15.06
N ALA A 208 -1.40 -18.85 14.84
CA ALA A 208 -1.69 -20.26 15.06
C ALA A 208 -1.96 -20.57 16.54
N PHE A 209 -1.19 -19.96 17.44
CA PHE A 209 -1.43 -20.05 18.88
C PHE A 209 -2.79 -19.46 19.27
N VAL A 210 -3.12 -18.26 18.79
CA VAL A 210 -4.42 -17.62 19.02
C VAL A 210 -5.55 -18.48 18.44
N ASN A 211 -5.34 -19.13 17.30
CA ASN A 211 -6.32 -20.06 16.74
C ASN A 211 -6.63 -21.21 17.72
N GLY A 212 -5.58 -21.84 18.28
CA GLY A 212 -5.75 -22.93 19.25
C GLY A 212 -6.49 -22.52 20.53
N LEU A 213 -6.41 -21.24 20.93
CA LEU A 213 -7.06 -20.74 22.15
C LEU A 213 -8.48 -20.23 21.94
N VAL A 214 -8.70 -19.44 20.89
CA VAL A 214 -9.93 -18.64 20.71
C VAL A 214 -10.55 -18.78 19.31
N GLY A 215 -9.94 -19.59 18.43
CA GLY A 215 -10.47 -19.94 17.11
C GLY A 215 -10.09 -19.00 15.96
N ASP A 216 -10.43 -19.44 14.74
CA ASP A 216 -10.01 -18.84 13.48
C ASP A 216 -10.34 -17.34 13.39
N ARG A 217 -11.51 -16.93 13.91
CA ARG A 217 -11.98 -15.53 13.85
C ARG A 217 -10.97 -14.55 14.43
N TYR A 218 -10.37 -14.85 15.58
CA TYR A 218 -9.41 -13.96 16.22
C TYR A 218 -8.02 -14.10 15.62
N ALA A 219 -7.63 -15.31 15.19
CA ALA A 219 -6.39 -15.52 14.45
C ALA A 219 -6.33 -14.64 13.19
N ARG A 220 -7.43 -14.57 12.42
CA ARG A 220 -7.54 -13.68 11.25
C ARG A 220 -7.31 -12.21 11.57
N ARG A 221 -7.82 -11.74 12.71
CA ARG A 221 -7.69 -10.36 13.17
C ARG A 221 -6.23 -10.04 13.51
N VAL A 222 -5.54 -10.97 14.20
CA VAL A 222 -4.11 -10.88 14.48
C VAL A 222 -3.31 -10.82 13.18
N VAL A 223 -3.59 -11.72 12.24
CA VAL A 223 -2.94 -11.71 10.92
C VAL A 223 -3.16 -10.38 10.20
N ALA A 224 -4.39 -9.88 10.14
CA ALA A 224 -4.72 -8.63 9.43
C ALA A 224 -3.93 -7.43 9.98
N PHE A 225 -3.87 -7.30 11.31
CA PHE A 225 -3.10 -6.26 11.97
C PHE A 225 -1.59 -6.43 11.76
N ALA A 226 -1.06 -7.60 12.11
CA ALA A 226 0.39 -7.84 12.16
C ALA A 226 1.05 -7.83 10.77
N THR A 227 0.37 -8.37 9.75
CA THR A 227 0.86 -8.28 8.36
C THR A 227 0.83 -6.85 7.84
N SER A 228 -0.17 -6.05 8.20
CA SER A 228 -0.25 -4.63 7.80
C SER A 228 0.77 -3.77 8.52
N PHE A 229 1.05 -4.08 9.79
CA PHE A 229 2.16 -3.49 10.54
C PHE A 229 3.52 -3.81 9.91
N HIS A 230 3.77 -5.08 9.58
CA HIS A 230 5.01 -5.48 8.89
C HIS A 230 5.12 -4.83 7.50
N PHE A 231 4.00 -4.72 6.78
CA PHE A 231 3.92 -4.00 5.51
C PHE A 231 4.28 -2.51 5.67
N ALA A 232 3.84 -1.86 6.74
CA ALA A 232 4.22 -0.47 7.04
C ALA A 232 5.72 -0.31 7.23
N LEU A 233 6.36 -1.23 7.97
CA LEU A 233 7.81 -1.25 8.13
C LEU A 233 8.51 -1.48 6.78
N GLY A 234 7.98 -2.36 5.93
CA GLY A 234 8.47 -2.56 4.57
C GLY A 234 8.39 -1.28 3.72
N LEU A 235 7.30 -0.51 3.83
CA LEU A 235 7.14 0.78 3.13
C LEU A 235 8.18 1.80 3.60
N THR A 236 8.46 1.83 4.91
CA THR A 236 9.50 2.67 5.52
C THR A 236 10.88 2.33 4.97
N VAL A 237 11.30 1.07 5.07
CA VAL A 237 12.65 0.62 4.69
C VAL A 237 12.87 0.69 3.18
N SER A 238 11.84 0.39 2.38
CA SER A 238 11.93 0.49 0.92
C SER A 238 12.06 1.93 0.41
N GLY A 239 11.75 2.92 1.25
CA GLY A 239 11.72 4.33 0.88
C GLY A 239 10.47 4.74 0.10
N MET A 240 9.43 3.90 0.06
CA MET A 240 8.13 4.26 -0.56
C MET A 240 7.38 5.37 0.21
N LEU A 241 7.83 5.71 1.43
CA LEU A 241 7.35 6.88 2.17
C LEU A 241 7.88 8.21 1.62
N ARG A 242 8.82 8.18 0.68
CA ARG A 242 9.43 9.36 0.06
C ARG A 242 8.84 9.58 -1.34
N PRO A 243 7.91 10.53 -1.51
CA PRO A 243 7.47 11.01 -2.81
C PRO A 243 8.62 11.27 -3.79
N SER A 244 9.72 11.86 -3.31
CA SER A 244 10.91 12.13 -4.13
C SER A 244 11.46 10.88 -4.82
N LYS A 245 11.61 9.79 -4.07
CA LYS A 245 12.11 8.51 -4.57
C LYS A 245 11.19 7.90 -5.62
N ILE A 246 9.88 8.03 -5.43
CA ILE A 246 8.87 7.57 -6.39
C ILE A 246 8.91 8.39 -7.66
N LEU A 247 8.92 9.71 -7.55
CA LEU A 247 8.96 10.61 -8.71
C LEU A 247 10.28 10.46 -9.50
N ASN A 248 11.41 10.33 -8.80
CA ASN A 248 12.72 10.08 -9.43
C ASN A 248 12.75 8.74 -10.18
N PHE A 249 12.04 7.72 -9.70
CA PHE A 249 11.87 6.46 -10.43
C PHE A 249 10.96 6.61 -11.66
N LEU A 250 9.92 7.45 -11.58
CA LEU A 250 9.02 7.76 -12.70
C LEU A 250 9.65 8.70 -13.74
N TYR A 251 10.76 9.38 -13.42
CA TYR A 251 11.49 10.27 -14.33
C TYR A 251 12.31 9.50 -15.38
N LEU A 252 11.63 8.62 -16.12
CA LEU A 252 12.17 7.75 -17.15
C LEU A 252 12.38 8.55 -18.45
N THR A 253 13.54 9.19 -18.59
CA THR A 253 13.97 9.82 -19.84
C THR A 253 15.36 9.33 -20.26
N PRO A 254 15.66 9.26 -21.57
CA PRO A 254 17.00 8.91 -22.04
C PRO A 254 18.11 9.78 -21.44
N THR A 255 17.82 11.08 -21.26
CA THR A 255 18.74 12.03 -20.64
C THR A 255 18.96 11.70 -19.17
N ALA A 256 17.89 11.45 -18.40
CA ALA A 256 17.99 11.17 -16.98
C ALA A 256 18.77 9.88 -16.66
N MET A 257 18.63 8.87 -17.51
CA MET A 257 19.40 7.63 -17.41
C MET A 257 20.90 7.87 -17.68
N LYS A 258 21.24 8.72 -18.66
CA LYS A 258 22.64 9.06 -18.98
C LYS A 258 23.29 9.97 -17.95
N THR A 259 22.56 10.93 -17.38
CA THR A 259 23.10 11.90 -16.41
C THR A 259 23.06 11.41 -14.97
N GLY A 260 22.57 10.20 -14.70
CA GLY A 260 22.48 9.64 -13.35
C GLY A 260 21.48 10.36 -12.43
N THR A 261 20.49 11.04 -13.01
CA THR A 261 19.43 11.72 -12.24
C THR A 261 18.23 10.82 -11.97
N TRP A 262 18.05 9.79 -12.79
CA TRP A 262 17.06 8.74 -12.57
C TRP A 262 17.49 7.79 -11.43
N ASP A 263 16.56 7.48 -10.52
CA ASP A 263 16.80 6.54 -9.41
C ASP A 263 16.13 5.18 -9.69
N PRO A 264 16.89 4.11 -10.02
CA PRO A 264 16.34 2.79 -10.29
C PRO A 264 16.00 1.98 -9.04
N SER A 265 16.19 2.51 -7.82
CA SER A 265 16.08 1.75 -6.57
C SER A 265 14.74 1.00 -6.43
N LEU A 266 13.62 1.61 -6.82
CA LEU A 266 12.29 0.99 -6.72
C LEU A 266 12.11 -0.24 -7.61
N ALA A 267 12.97 -0.47 -8.61
CA ALA A 267 12.97 -1.73 -9.37
C ALA A 267 13.25 -2.95 -8.46
N MET A 268 13.93 -2.77 -7.32
CA MET A 268 14.16 -3.84 -6.35
C MET A 268 12.85 -4.38 -5.74
N ILE A 269 11.75 -3.61 -5.78
CA ILE A 269 10.42 -4.10 -5.40
C ILE A 269 9.96 -5.23 -6.32
N ILE A 270 10.25 -5.11 -7.62
CA ILE A 270 9.95 -6.17 -8.58
C ILE A 270 10.80 -7.40 -8.26
N LEU A 271 12.10 -7.23 -8.00
CA LEU A 271 13.04 -8.34 -7.78
C LEU A 271 12.84 -9.09 -6.47
N ALA A 272 12.59 -8.40 -5.36
CA ALA A 272 12.51 -9.02 -4.02
C ALA A 272 11.11 -9.06 -3.43
N GLY A 273 10.19 -8.22 -3.92
CA GLY A 273 8.79 -8.23 -3.50
C GLY A 273 7.91 -9.06 -4.41
N ILE A 274 7.96 -8.82 -5.73
CA ILE A 274 7.03 -9.42 -6.69
C ILE A 274 7.52 -10.78 -7.19
N LEU A 275 8.77 -10.86 -7.67
CA LEU A 275 9.31 -12.03 -8.35
C LEU A 275 9.32 -13.30 -7.48
N PRO A 276 9.74 -13.28 -6.19
CA PRO A 276 9.69 -14.49 -5.36
C PRO A 276 8.26 -15.00 -5.18
N GLN A 277 7.28 -14.10 -5.10
CA GLN A 277 5.87 -14.48 -5.03
C GLN A 277 5.36 -15.06 -6.35
N ILE A 278 5.82 -14.57 -7.52
CA ILE A 278 5.51 -15.20 -8.82
C ILE A 278 6.05 -16.62 -8.84
N LEU A 279 7.30 -16.82 -8.40
CA LEU A 279 7.91 -18.15 -8.36
C LEU A 279 7.11 -19.10 -7.47
N VAL A 280 6.75 -18.67 -6.26
CA VAL A 280 5.89 -19.47 -5.35
C VAL A 280 4.50 -19.72 -5.94
N TRP A 281 3.93 -18.71 -6.61
CA TRP A 281 2.62 -18.82 -7.26
C TRP A 281 2.62 -19.90 -8.35
N VAL A 282 3.58 -19.83 -9.28
CA VAL A 282 3.68 -20.76 -10.41
C VAL A 282 4.14 -22.15 -9.96
N ALA A 283 5.05 -22.24 -8.98
CA ALA A 283 5.62 -23.53 -8.58
C ALA A 283 4.68 -24.39 -7.72
N SER A 284 3.73 -23.80 -7.00
CA SER A 284 2.90 -24.56 -6.06
C SER A 284 1.54 -23.93 -5.76
N LEU A 285 1.48 -22.62 -5.52
CA LEU A 285 0.29 -22.02 -4.92
C LEU A 285 -0.90 -21.95 -5.88
N SER A 286 -0.66 -21.74 -7.18
CA SER A 286 -1.72 -21.71 -8.20
C SER A 286 -2.47 -23.05 -8.26
N ASP A 287 -1.73 -24.16 -8.30
CA ASP A 287 -2.32 -25.50 -8.39
C ASP A 287 -3.01 -25.87 -7.07
N HIS A 288 -2.37 -25.59 -5.93
CA HIS A 288 -2.94 -25.86 -4.62
C HIS A 288 -4.29 -25.15 -4.43
N ILE A 289 -4.36 -23.84 -4.68
CA ILE A 289 -5.60 -23.07 -4.45
C ILE A 289 -6.68 -23.40 -5.50
N SER A 290 -6.30 -23.94 -6.66
CA SER A 290 -7.26 -24.37 -7.69
C SER A 290 -7.90 -25.73 -7.41
N GLN A 291 -7.40 -26.50 -6.44
CA GLN A 291 -8.00 -27.77 -6.04
C GLN A 291 -9.27 -27.56 -5.22
N ASP A 292 -10.28 -28.38 -5.50
CA ASP A 292 -11.56 -28.36 -4.80
C ASP A 292 -11.38 -28.62 -3.30
N GLY A 293 -12.06 -27.82 -2.47
CA GLY A 293 -12.05 -27.96 -1.01
C GLY A 293 -10.84 -27.32 -0.31
N THR A 294 -9.90 -26.69 -1.03
CA THR A 294 -8.82 -25.94 -0.38
C THR A 294 -9.34 -24.62 0.18
N ARG A 295 -8.85 -24.26 1.38
CA ARG A 295 -9.20 -23.01 2.07
C ARG A 295 -7.97 -22.37 2.70
N PRO A 296 -7.99 -21.04 2.92
CA PRO A 296 -6.94 -20.36 3.67
C PRO A 296 -6.86 -20.87 5.11
N ALA A 297 -5.70 -20.73 5.75
CA ALA A 297 -5.46 -21.33 7.08
C ALA A 297 -6.49 -20.92 8.15
N PHE A 298 -6.92 -19.65 8.14
CA PHE A 298 -7.88 -19.13 9.12
C PHE A 298 -9.15 -18.58 8.47
N ALA A 299 -9.38 -18.78 7.17
CA ALA A 299 -10.55 -18.25 6.48
C ALA A 299 -11.40 -19.39 5.89
N ASN A 300 -12.67 -19.07 5.62
CA ASN A 300 -13.64 -20.01 5.07
C ASN A 300 -13.47 -20.17 3.55
N SER A 301 -13.02 -19.12 2.86
CA SER A 301 -12.85 -19.12 1.40
C SER A 301 -11.78 -18.14 0.92
N TRP A 302 -11.29 -18.38 -0.30
CA TRP A 302 -10.40 -17.47 -1.01
C TRP A 302 -11.19 -16.26 -1.52
N SER A 303 -10.85 -15.06 -1.06
CA SER A 303 -11.52 -13.80 -1.43
C SER A 303 -10.85 -13.10 -2.61
N VAL A 304 -10.29 -13.88 -3.54
CA VAL A 304 -9.53 -13.35 -4.67
C VAL A 304 -9.94 -14.00 -5.99
N PRO A 305 -9.87 -13.28 -7.13
CA PRO A 305 -10.11 -13.88 -8.43
C PRO A 305 -9.09 -14.99 -8.72
N MET A 306 -9.60 -16.15 -9.13
CA MET A 306 -8.85 -17.38 -9.30
C MET A 306 -8.61 -17.74 -10.78
N PRO A 307 -7.53 -18.49 -11.10
CA PRO A 307 -7.74 -19.87 -11.51
C PRO A 307 -8.77 -20.33 -12.53
N GLY A 308 -9.26 -19.63 -13.56
CA GLY A 308 -10.32 -20.29 -14.36
C GLY A 308 -11.01 -19.57 -15.51
N PRO A 309 -12.17 -20.09 -15.99
CA PRO A 309 -12.86 -19.55 -17.16
C PRO A 309 -13.27 -18.08 -17.01
N ASN A 310 -13.45 -17.62 -15.77
CA ASN A 310 -13.78 -16.23 -15.45
C ASN A 310 -12.55 -15.37 -15.08
N TRP A 311 -11.32 -15.84 -15.27
CA TRP A 311 -10.13 -15.11 -14.83
C TRP A 311 -9.92 -13.78 -15.58
N ARG A 312 -10.38 -13.67 -16.82
CA ARG A 312 -10.37 -12.41 -17.59
C ARG A 312 -11.57 -11.50 -17.27
N LYS A 313 -12.56 -12.00 -16.52
CA LYS A 313 -13.79 -11.27 -16.22
C LYS A 313 -13.46 -10.05 -15.34
N GLY A 314 -13.99 -8.89 -15.72
CA GLY A 314 -13.76 -7.62 -15.01
C GLY A 314 -12.60 -6.79 -15.55
N ILE A 315 -12.10 -7.08 -16.75
CA ILE A 315 -11.39 -6.09 -17.58
C ILE A 315 -12.45 -5.31 -18.35
N ASP A 316 -12.87 -4.18 -17.80
CA ASP A 316 -13.90 -3.30 -18.35
C ASP A 316 -13.37 -1.86 -18.46
N ALA A 317 -14.15 -0.98 -19.10
CA ALA A 317 -13.80 0.43 -19.20
C ALA A 317 -13.64 1.07 -17.81
N ARG A 318 -14.44 0.63 -16.82
CA ARG A 318 -14.37 1.12 -15.44
C ARG A 318 -12.99 0.85 -14.82
N LEU A 319 -12.43 -0.34 -15.00
CA LEU A 319 -11.09 -0.70 -14.55
C LEU A 319 -10.02 0.16 -15.21
N ILE A 320 -10.07 0.28 -16.55
CA ILE A 320 -9.04 0.98 -17.33
C ILE A 320 -9.07 2.48 -17.04
N THR A 321 -10.25 3.11 -17.05
CA THR A 321 -10.42 4.51 -16.69
C THR A 321 -10.02 4.76 -15.24
N GLY A 322 -10.40 3.87 -14.31
CA GLY A 322 -9.97 3.96 -12.92
C GLY A 322 -8.45 3.87 -12.75
N ALA A 323 -7.80 2.95 -13.45
CA ALA A 323 -6.35 2.79 -13.45
C ALA A 323 -5.66 4.02 -14.06
N ALA A 324 -6.17 4.57 -15.16
CA ALA A 324 -5.64 5.80 -15.75
C ALA A 324 -5.74 6.99 -14.78
N LEU A 325 -6.90 7.23 -14.17
CA LEU A 325 -7.09 8.29 -13.17
C LEU A 325 -6.16 8.12 -11.97
N PHE A 326 -6.00 6.89 -11.48
CA PHE A 326 -5.03 6.58 -10.43
C PHE A 326 -3.62 6.92 -10.87
N GLY A 327 -3.24 6.58 -12.11
CA GLY A 327 -1.93 6.89 -12.66
C GLY A 327 -1.65 8.39 -12.76
N VAL A 328 -2.64 9.19 -13.18
CA VAL A 328 -2.52 10.65 -13.21
C VAL A 328 -2.24 11.19 -11.80
N GLY A 329 -3.09 10.85 -10.83
CA GLY A 329 -2.92 11.34 -9.45
C GLY A 329 -1.61 10.85 -8.79
N TRP A 330 -1.20 9.61 -9.05
CA TRP A 330 0.05 9.06 -8.52
C TRP A 330 1.28 9.71 -9.17
N GLY A 331 1.26 9.97 -10.49
CA GLY A 331 2.35 10.66 -11.19
C GLY A 331 2.49 12.14 -10.85
N MET A 332 1.42 12.80 -10.39
CA MET A 332 1.45 14.21 -9.96
C MET A 332 2.28 14.41 -8.70
N CYS A 333 2.08 13.58 -7.67
CA CYS A 333 2.68 13.82 -6.35
C CYS A 333 3.49 12.64 -5.79
N GLY A 334 3.52 11.48 -6.45
CA GLY A 334 4.22 10.29 -5.98
C GLY A 334 3.62 9.65 -4.73
N ILE A 335 2.48 10.13 -4.22
CA ILE A 335 1.86 9.64 -2.98
C ILE A 335 0.85 8.52 -3.30
N CYS A 336 0.92 7.43 -2.52
CA CYS A 336 -0.01 6.31 -2.57
C CYS A 336 -0.74 6.14 -1.22
N PRO A 337 -1.91 5.45 -1.19
CA PRO A 337 -2.69 5.28 0.06
C PRO A 337 -1.93 4.59 1.20
N GLY A 338 -1.06 3.62 0.89
CA GLY A 338 -0.19 2.97 1.87
C GLY A 338 0.77 3.94 2.56
N PRO A 339 1.71 4.52 1.81
CA PRO A 339 2.59 5.56 2.33
C PRO A 339 1.87 6.71 3.03
N ALA A 340 0.76 7.20 2.48
CA ALA A 340 -0.03 8.27 3.10
C ALA A 340 -0.56 7.88 4.49
N THR A 341 -1.05 6.65 4.65
CA THR A 341 -1.54 6.15 5.94
C THR A 341 -0.41 6.04 6.96
N VAL A 342 0.75 5.52 6.55
CA VAL A 342 1.92 5.39 7.44
C VAL A 342 2.46 6.76 7.83
N LEU A 343 2.59 7.70 6.89
CA LEU A 343 3.04 9.07 7.18
C LEU A 343 2.03 9.84 8.07
N PHE A 344 0.74 9.60 7.90
CA PHE A 344 -0.29 10.15 8.79
C PHE A 344 -0.09 9.64 10.22
N GLY A 345 0.11 8.32 10.38
CA GLY A 345 0.46 7.71 11.67
C GLY A 345 1.74 8.29 12.28
N ALA A 346 2.76 8.51 11.46
CA ALA A 346 4.04 9.09 11.90
C ALA A 346 3.91 10.55 12.36
N GLY A 347 3.01 11.34 11.76
CA GLY A 347 2.79 12.71 12.21
C GLY A 347 1.97 12.82 13.51
N ILE A 348 1.18 11.80 13.87
CA ILE A 348 0.46 11.75 15.16
C ILE A 348 1.44 11.72 16.34
N SER A 349 2.66 11.20 16.18
CA SER A 349 3.65 11.18 17.26
C SER A 349 4.11 12.58 17.70
N GLY A 350 3.86 13.60 16.89
CA GLY A 350 4.37 14.97 17.09
C GLY A 350 5.88 15.13 16.85
N GLN A 351 6.60 14.04 16.56
CA GLN A 351 8.06 14.05 16.34
C GLN A 351 8.44 14.33 14.87
N MET A 352 7.45 14.34 13.97
CA MET A 352 7.67 14.54 12.54
C MET A 352 7.60 16.03 12.16
N GLN A 353 8.32 16.43 11.09
CA GLN A 353 8.18 17.77 10.54
C GLN A 353 6.71 18.05 10.21
N SER A 354 6.16 19.14 10.75
CA SER A 354 4.74 19.50 10.62
C SER A 354 4.25 19.57 9.16
N GLN A 355 5.15 19.87 8.22
CA GLN A 355 4.86 19.95 6.79
C GLN A 355 4.53 18.59 6.18
N ILE A 356 5.22 17.53 6.58
CA ILE A 356 4.94 16.17 6.11
C ILE A 356 3.49 15.83 6.47
N TRP A 357 3.12 16.06 7.73
CA TRP A 357 1.78 15.76 8.21
C TRP A 357 0.71 16.63 7.53
N LYS A 358 0.91 17.94 7.41
CA LYS A 358 -0.02 18.84 6.71
C LYS A 358 -0.25 18.41 5.25
N ARG A 359 0.81 18.09 4.50
CA ARG A 359 0.69 17.66 3.09
C ARG A 359 -0.08 16.35 2.97
N VAL A 360 0.19 15.40 3.87
CA VAL A 360 -0.50 14.11 3.92
C VAL A 360 -1.97 14.29 4.28
N VAL A 361 -2.32 15.14 5.26
CA VAL A 361 -3.70 15.44 5.62
C VAL A 361 -4.47 16.06 4.44
N VAL A 362 -3.86 17.05 3.78
CA VAL A 362 -4.44 17.68 2.58
C VAL A 362 -4.67 16.64 1.48
N TRP A 363 -3.68 15.80 1.20
CA TRP A 363 -3.80 14.73 0.20
C TRP A 363 -4.88 13.70 0.58
N ILE A 364 -4.94 13.27 1.85
CA ILE A 364 -5.95 12.31 2.36
C ILE A 364 -7.36 12.88 2.20
N SER A 365 -7.56 14.18 2.41
CA SER A 365 -8.86 14.82 2.21
C SER A 365 -9.36 14.68 0.77
N GLY A 366 -8.46 14.86 -0.21
CA GLY A 366 -8.72 14.58 -1.61
C GLY A 366 -9.03 13.10 -1.84
N PHE A 367 -8.18 12.21 -1.34
CA PHE A 367 -8.33 10.76 -1.47
C PHE A 367 -9.68 10.23 -0.96
N VAL A 368 -10.11 10.68 0.21
CA VAL A 368 -11.41 10.33 0.79
C VAL A 368 -12.54 10.87 -0.09
N SER A 369 -12.47 12.14 -0.50
CA SER A 369 -13.50 12.78 -1.33
C SER A 369 -13.68 12.07 -2.67
N GLY A 370 -12.57 11.76 -3.36
CA GLY A 370 -12.59 11.02 -4.62
C GLY A 370 -13.09 9.57 -4.45
N GLY A 371 -12.72 8.91 -3.36
CA GLY A 371 -13.19 7.56 -3.03
C GLY A 371 -14.68 7.48 -2.75
N LEU A 372 -15.25 8.51 -2.10
CA LEU A 372 -16.68 8.62 -1.86
C LEU A 372 -17.45 8.82 -3.16
N LEU A 373 -16.99 9.74 -4.01
CA LEU A 373 -17.60 9.98 -5.32
C LEU A 373 -17.53 8.72 -6.20
N GLY A 374 -16.39 8.04 -6.24
CA GLY A 374 -16.22 6.80 -7.00
C GLY A 374 -17.07 5.63 -6.50
N GLY A 375 -17.65 5.73 -5.29
CA GLY A 375 -18.60 4.76 -4.77
C GLY A 375 -20.06 5.02 -5.18
N MET A 376 -20.35 6.17 -5.79
CA MET A 376 -21.67 6.52 -6.33
C MET A 376 -21.90 5.97 -7.75
N PHE A 377 -20.81 5.69 -8.46
CA PHE A 377 -20.78 5.01 -9.76
C PHE A 377 -20.42 3.54 -9.57
#